data_AF-A0A252DZP1-F1
#
_entry.id   AF-A0A252DZP1-F1
#
_cell.length_a   1.000
_cell.length_b   1.000
_cell.length_c   1.000
_cell.angle_alpha   90.00
_cell.angle_beta   90.00
_cell.angle_gamma   90.00
#
_symmetry.space_group_name_H-M   'P 1'
#
loop_
_entity.id
_entity.type
_entity.pdbx_description
1 polymer ?
#
loop_
_entity_poly.entity_id
_entity_poly.type
_entity_poly.pdbx_seq_one_letter_code
_entity_poly.pdbx_strand_id
1 'polypeptide(L)'
;MVYGQQRDYLGTGWAFPLRLSLQGGIQLSSEAQKVKESIWIILRTGVGERVYRPNFGSRLSELAFAPMNNDTLLRIRIYVLEALEVWEPRIIVDQVITEPDPVRGRVDININYRLKDNPDIHSFVYPFYLMSGGE
;
A
#
# COMPACT_ATOMS: atom_id res chain seq x y z
N MET A 1 18.39 26.04 11.87
CA MET A 1 18.02 24.69 12.33
C MET A 1 16.51 24.66 12.45
N VAL A 2 15.79 24.23 11.42
CA VAL A 2 14.32 24.17 11.43
C VAL A 2 13.94 22.78 11.95
N TYR A 3 13.27 22.75 13.10
CA TYR A 3 12.78 21.54 13.74
C TYR A 3 11.86 20.78 12.78
N GLY A 4 12.06 19.47 12.69
CA GLY A 4 11.34 18.56 11.81
C GLY A 4 9.83 18.71 11.97
N GLN A 5 9.17 19.06 10.89
CA GLN A 5 7.72 19.04 10.80
C GLN A 5 7.28 17.59 10.98
N GLN A 6 6.70 17.30 12.14
CA GLN A 6 6.26 15.98 12.54
C GLN A 6 5.29 15.45 11.48
N ARG A 7 5.55 14.28 10.89
CA ARG A 7 4.75 13.74 9.77
C ARG A 7 3.48 13.07 10.31
N ASP A 8 2.74 13.77 11.17
CA ASP A 8 1.58 13.26 11.89
C ASP A 8 0.49 12.73 10.95
N TYR A 9 0.39 13.28 9.73
CA TYR A 9 -0.54 12.84 8.68
C TYR A 9 -0.29 11.39 8.20
N LEU A 10 0.92 10.84 8.40
CA LEU A 10 1.20 9.44 8.10
C LEU A 10 0.55 8.48 9.12
N GLY A 11 0.22 9.00 10.30
CA GLY A 11 -0.50 8.30 11.35
C GLY A 11 0.35 7.37 12.21
N THR A 12 -0.26 6.92 13.30
CA THR A 12 0.27 5.92 14.24
C THR A 12 -0.78 4.84 14.44
N GLY A 13 -0.36 3.58 14.49
CA GLY A 13 -1.28 2.47 14.69
C GLY A 13 -0.56 1.20 15.13
N TRP A 14 -1.28 0.09 15.19
CA TRP A 14 -0.69 -1.20 15.59
C TRP A 14 0.43 -1.59 14.62
N ALA A 15 1.54 -2.04 15.17
CA ALA A 15 2.68 -2.51 14.39
C ALA A 15 2.33 -3.81 13.64
N PHE A 16 2.88 -3.96 12.44
CA PHE A 16 2.83 -5.21 11.69
C PHE A 16 4.26 -5.75 11.44
N PRO A 17 4.54 -7.03 11.74
CA PRO A 17 3.65 -8.00 12.38
C PRO A 17 3.28 -7.56 13.81
N LEU A 18 2.15 -8.04 14.32
CA LEU A 18 1.69 -7.72 15.68
C LEU A 18 2.73 -8.16 16.71
N ARG A 19 3.10 -7.24 17.59
CA ARG A 19 4.09 -7.46 18.65
C ARG A 19 3.61 -6.83 19.94
N LEU A 20 4.13 -7.33 21.06
CA LEU A 20 4.00 -6.67 22.36
C LEU A 20 5.16 -5.70 22.55
N SER A 21 4.86 -4.56 23.15
CA SER A 21 5.82 -3.59 23.67
C SER A 21 6.45 -4.11 24.96
N LEU A 22 7.60 -3.55 25.33
CA LEU A 22 8.29 -3.89 26.59
C LEU A 22 7.47 -3.53 27.83
N GLN A 23 6.50 -2.62 27.71
CA GLN A 23 5.56 -2.26 28.77
C GLN A 23 4.32 -3.17 28.85
N GLY A 24 4.24 -4.22 28.01
CA GLY A 24 3.14 -5.19 28.02
C GLY A 24 1.90 -4.79 27.19
N GLY A 25 1.90 -3.63 26.54
CA GLY A 25 0.86 -3.22 25.58
C GLY A 25 1.15 -3.68 24.14
N ILE A 26 0.23 -3.44 23.20
CA ILE A 26 0.47 -3.68 21.77
C ILE A 26 1.50 -2.66 21.26
N GLN A 27 2.51 -3.14 20.54
CA GLN A 27 3.50 -2.29 19.88
C GLN A 27 2.81 -1.43 18.83
N LEU A 28 3.07 -0.12 18.87
CA LEU A 28 2.66 0.81 17.83
C LEU A 28 3.82 1.11 16.89
N SER A 29 3.49 1.42 15.65
CA SER A 29 4.40 1.97 14.65
C SER A 29 3.83 3.27 14.09
N SER A 30 4.72 4.18 13.75
CA SER A 30 4.39 5.54 13.31
C SER A 30 5.08 5.88 12.00
N GLU A 31 4.56 6.92 11.34
CA GLU A 31 5.18 7.60 10.21
C GLU A 31 5.65 6.65 9.08
N ALA A 32 6.91 6.76 8.65
CA ALA A 32 7.48 5.97 7.55
C ALA A 32 7.41 4.46 7.81
N GLN A 33 7.60 4.04 9.06
CA GLN A 33 7.52 2.63 9.42
C GLN A 33 6.09 2.11 9.27
N LYS A 34 5.08 2.91 9.62
CA LYS A 34 3.66 2.56 9.43
C LYS A 34 3.31 2.38 7.96
N VAL A 35 3.84 3.25 7.08
CA VAL A 35 3.66 3.15 5.62
C VAL A 35 4.29 1.86 5.08
N LYS A 36 5.54 1.57 5.47
CA LYS A 36 6.23 0.33 5.09
C LYS A 36 5.44 -0.92 5.48
N GLU A 37 4.87 -0.93 6.68
CA GLU A 37 4.03 -2.02 7.16
C GLU A 37 2.70 -2.14 6.40
N SER A 38 2.12 -1.01 6.00
CA SER A 38 0.93 -0.97 5.16
C SER A 38 1.18 -1.58 3.78
N ILE A 39 2.29 -1.22 3.13
CA ILE A 39 2.76 -1.85 1.88
C ILE A 39 2.85 -3.37 2.02
N TRP A 40 3.47 -3.84 3.11
CA TRP A 40 3.56 -5.27 3.43
C TRP A 40 2.19 -5.95 3.51
N ILE A 41 1.23 -5.31 4.18
CA ILE A 41 -0.13 -5.84 4.32
C ILE A 41 -0.83 -5.87 2.96
N ILE A 42 -0.77 -4.78 2.18
CA ILE A 42 -1.41 -4.69 0.87
C ILE A 42 -0.91 -5.78 -0.08
N LEU A 43 0.41 -5.93 -0.21
CA LEU A 43 1.01 -6.87 -1.15
C LEU A 43 0.84 -8.33 -0.72
N ARG A 44 0.76 -8.60 0.58
CA ARG A 44 0.60 -9.97 1.10
C ARG A 44 -0.85 -10.45 1.13
N THR A 45 -1.81 -9.54 1.08
CA THR A 45 -3.23 -9.88 1.04
C THR A 45 -3.68 -10.06 -0.40
N GLY A 46 -4.20 -11.24 -0.73
CA GLY A 46 -4.85 -11.51 -2.01
C GLY A 46 -6.19 -10.80 -2.14
N VAL A 47 -6.52 -10.34 -3.35
CA VAL A 47 -7.86 -9.82 -3.65
C VAL A 47 -8.91 -10.89 -3.30
N GLY A 48 -9.94 -10.50 -2.55
CA GLY A 48 -11.01 -11.37 -2.06
C GLY A 48 -10.78 -11.92 -0.64
N GLU A 49 -9.58 -11.82 -0.06
CA GLU A 49 -9.28 -12.40 1.26
C GLU A 49 -9.93 -11.64 2.44
N ARG A 50 -10.09 -10.31 2.32
CA ARG A 50 -10.66 -9.51 3.41
C ARG A 50 -12.19 -9.50 3.38
N VAL A 51 -12.78 -10.02 4.45
CA VAL A 51 -14.22 -9.92 4.72
C VAL A 51 -14.65 -8.46 4.72
N TYR A 52 -15.76 -8.15 4.05
CA TYR A 52 -16.29 -6.80 3.80
C TYR A 52 -15.37 -5.85 3.01
N ARG A 53 -14.22 -6.29 2.52
CA ARG A 53 -13.34 -5.53 1.61
C ARG A 53 -12.76 -6.44 0.53
N PRO A 54 -13.58 -7.03 -0.35
CA PRO A 54 -13.12 -7.99 -1.34
C PRO A 54 -12.12 -7.40 -2.34
N ASN A 55 -12.16 -6.08 -2.58
CA ASN A 55 -11.25 -5.44 -3.53
C ASN A 55 -9.86 -5.13 -2.93
N PHE A 56 -9.69 -5.24 -1.61
CA PHE A 56 -8.44 -4.89 -0.95
C PHE A 56 -7.36 -5.95 -1.20
N GLY A 57 -6.14 -5.49 -1.49
CA GLY A 57 -4.96 -6.34 -1.58
C GLY A 57 -4.25 -6.18 -2.91
N SER A 58 -3.50 -7.22 -3.30
CA SER A 58 -2.83 -7.31 -4.59
C SER A 58 -3.16 -8.63 -5.29
N ARG A 59 -2.92 -8.64 -6.60
CA ARG A 59 -3.10 -9.81 -7.46
C ARG A 59 -1.86 -10.70 -7.52
N LEU A 60 -0.86 -10.47 -6.68
CA LEU A 60 0.39 -11.24 -6.67
C LEU A 60 0.16 -12.74 -6.43
N SER A 61 -0.86 -13.10 -5.64
CA SER A 61 -1.22 -14.49 -5.39
C SER A 61 -1.66 -15.25 -6.65
N GLU A 62 -2.18 -14.55 -7.67
CA GLU A 62 -2.54 -15.16 -8.96
C GLU A 62 -1.32 -15.67 -9.74
N LEU A 63 -0.12 -15.15 -9.44
CA LEU A 63 1.13 -15.52 -10.10
C LEU A 63 1.89 -16.62 -9.33
N ALA A 64 1.30 -17.15 -8.25
CA ALA A 64 1.88 -18.30 -7.56
C ALA A 64 2.07 -19.46 -8.55
N PHE A 65 3.28 -20.03 -8.59
CA PHE A 65 3.68 -21.10 -9.51
C PHE A 65 3.69 -20.74 -11.00
N ALA A 66 3.52 -19.47 -11.37
CA ALA A 66 3.73 -19.02 -12.74
C ALA A 66 5.19 -19.24 -13.18
N PRO A 67 5.46 -19.47 -14.48
CA PRO A 67 6.82 -19.64 -14.96
C PRO A 67 7.65 -18.37 -14.73
N MET A 68 8.91 -18.54 -14.31
CA MET A 68 9.84 -17.43 -14.10
C MET A 68 10.38 -16.91 -15.43
N ASN A 69 9.56 -16.14 -16.15
CA ASN A 69 9.88 -15.54 -17.44
C ASN A 69 9.57 -14.03 -17.43
N ASN A 70 9.94 -13.33 -18.51
CA ASN A 70 9.78 -11.87 -18.60
C ASN A 70 8.32 -11.41 -18.48
N ASP A 71 7.35 -12.21 -18.96
CA ASP A 71 5.92 -11.86 -18.85
C ASP A 71 5.47 -11.87 -17.39
N THR A 72 5.80 -12.93 -16.64
CA THR A 72 5.52 -13.02 -15.19
C THR A 72 6.21 -11.89 -14.43
N LEU A 73 7.47 -11.60 -14.73
CA LEU A 73 8.22 -10.51 -14.08
C LEU A 73 7.59 -9.14 -14.36
N LEU A 74 7.06 -8.92 -15.56
CA LEU A 74 6.34 -7.69 -15.91
C LEU A 74 4.98 -7.60 -15.18
N ARG A 75 4.22 -8.71 -15.14
CA ARG A 75 2.94 -8.78 -14.40
C ARG A 75 3.13 -8.49 -12.91
N ILE A 76 4.19 -9.02 -12.29
CA ILE A 76 4.53 -8.69 -10.89
C ILE A 76 4.67 -7.18 -10.71
N ARG A 77 5.41 -6.50 -11.59
CA ARG A 77 5.60 -5.03 -11.51
C ARG A 77 4.27 -4.29 -11.64
N ILE A 78 3.44 -4.67 -12.61
CA ILE A 78 2.13 -4.07 -12.85
C ILE A 78 1.23 -4.26 -11.61
N TYR A 79 1.11 -5.48 -11.09
CA TYR A 79 0.25 -5.78 -9.95
C TYR A 79 0.70 -5.07 -8.67
N VAL A 80 2.01 -4.89 -8.47
CA VAL A 80 2.53 -4.11 -7.34
C VAL A 80 2.18 -2.63 -7.52
N LEU A 81 2.40 -2.06 -8.71
CA LEU A 81 2.08 -0.66 -9.00
C LEU A 81 0.58 -0.38 -8.80
N GLU A 82 -0.29 -1.19 -9.41
CA GLU A 82 -1.75 -1.06 -9.29
C GLU A 82 -2.20 -1.13 -7.83
N ALA A 83 -1.72 -2.13 -7.07
CA ALA A 83 -2.11 -2.30 -5.67
C ALA A 83 -1.67 -1.11 -4.80
N LEU A 84 -0.46 -0.60 -5.01
CA LEU A 84 0.06 0.53 -4.23
C LEU A 84 -0.57 1.86 -4.62
N GLU A 85 -0.86 2.07 -5.90
CA GLU A 85 -1.56 3.26 -6.38
C GLU A 85 -2.96 3.37 -5.78
N VAL A 86 -3.68 2.24 -5.69
CA VAL A 86 -5.05 2.22 -5.14
C VAL A 86 -5.06 2.29 -3.61
N TRP A 87 -4.18 1.52 -2.95
CA TRP A 87 -4.32 1.27 -1.50
C TRP A 87 -3.34 2.04 -0.61
N GLU A 88 -2.29 2.66 -1.17
CA GLU A 88 -1.29 3.40 -0.39
C GLU A 88 -1.10 4.84 -0.91
N PRO A 89 -2.05 5.75 -0.68
CA PRO A 89 -2.01 7.11 -1.22
C PRO A 89 -0.90 7.97 -0.61
N ARG A 90 -0.25 7.54 0.47
CA ARG A 90 0.79 8.32 1.18
C ARG A 90 2.15 8.27 0.48
N ILE A 91 2.31 7.46 -0.58
CA ILE A 91 3.58 7.32 -1.31
C ILE A 91 3.46 7.74 -2.76
N ILE A 92 4.61 8.04 -3.36
CA ILE A 92 4.82 8.12 -4.79
C ILE A 92 5.82 7.02 -5.13
N VAL A 93 5.41 6.06 -5.96
CA VAL A 93 6.28 4.97 -6.39
C VAL A 93 7.15 5.47 -7.55
N ASP A 94 8.47 5.50 -7.35
CA ASP A 94 9.42 5.93 -8.37
C ASP A 94 9.79 4.75 -9.29
N GLN A 95 9.93 3.55 -8.73
CA GLN A 95 10.31 2.36 -9.50
C GLN A 95 9.92 1.06 -8.81
N VAL A 96 9.51 0.05 -9.58
CA VAL A 96 9.39 -1.34 -9.15
C VAL A 96 10.30 -2.22 -10.01
N ILE A 97 11.28 -2.85 -9.38
CA ILE A 97 12.24 -3.75 -10.01
C ILE A 97 11.95 -5.17 -9.54
N THR A 98 12.03 -6.13 -10.47
CA THR A 98 11.89 -7.56 -10.15
C THR A 98 13.19 -8.26 -10.48
N GLU A 99 13.74 -8.94 -9.48
CA GLU A 99 15.00 -9.65 -9.52
C GLU A 99 14.71 -11.15 -9.34
N PRO A 100 14.66 -11.93 -10.43
CA PRO A 100 14.45 -13.37 -10.33
C PRO A 100 15.64 -14.06 -9.67
N ASP A 101 15.36 -14.99 -8.75
CA ASP A 101 16.30 -15.95 -8.20
C ASP A 101 15.83 -17.36 -8.57
N PRO A 102 16.27 -17.89 -9.73
CA PRO A 102 15.88 -19.22 -10.20
C PRO A 102 16.34 -20.36 -9.28
N VAL A 103 17.46 -20.16 -8.56
CA VAL A 103 18.03 -21.17 -7.66
C VAL A 103 17.12 -21.38 -6.45
N ARG A 104 16.58 -20.28 -5.91
CA ARG A 104 15.65 -20.33 -4.76
C ARG A 104 14.18 -20.38 -5.15
N GLY A 105 13.86 -20.30 -6.45
CA GLY A 105 12.49 -20.30 -6.93
C GLY A 105 11.67 -19.10 -6.45
N ARG A 106 12.29 -17.93 -6.32
CA ARG A 106 11.63 -16.69 -5.85
C ARG A 106 11.95 -15.51 -6.76
N VAL A 107 11.18 -14.43 -6.60
CA VAL A 107 11.45 -13.14 -7.23
C VAL A 107 11.52 -12.10 -6.12
N ASP A 108 12.65 -11.43 -6.00
CA ASP A 108 12.82 -10.31 -5.08
C ASP A 108 12.24 -9.04 -5.75
N ILE A 109 11.33 -8.34 -5.06
CA ILE A 109 10.62 -7.17 -5.57
C ILE A 109 11.16 -5.93 -4.84
N ASN A 110 11.93 -5.12 -5.55
CA ASN A 110 12.49 -3.87 -5.00
C ASN A 110 11.56 -2.70 -5.38
N ILE A 111 11.03 -2.02 -4.37
CA ILE A 111 10.08 -0.92 -4.53
C ILE A 111 10.74 0.36 -4.04
N ASN A 112 11.13 1.22 -4.98
CA ASN A 112 11.65 2.55 -4.69
C ASN A 112 10.48 3.52 -4.65
N TYR A 113 10.28 4.18 -3.51
CA TYR A 113 9.20 5.13 -3.31
C TYR A 113 9.62 6.28 -2.41
N ARG A 114 8.92 7.40 -2.54
CA ARG A 114 9.01 8.55 -1.64
C ARG A 114 7.70 8.73 -0.89
N LEU A 115 7.79 9.20 0.35
CA LEU A 115 6.61 9.64 1.10
C LEU A 115 6.15 10.97 0.52
N LYS A 116 4.84 11.16 0.34
CA LYS A 116 4.29 12.47 0.01
C LYS A 116 4.50 13.40 1.19
N ASP A 117 4.91 14.65 0.94
CA ASP A 117 5.18 15.64 2.00
C ASP A 117 3.91 16.23 2.63
N ASN A 118 2.77 16.13 1.95
CA ASN A 118 1.47 16.60 2.42
C ASN A 118 0.39 15.55 2.13
N PRO A 119 -0.65 15.42 2.97
CA PRO A 119 -1.83 14.64 2.63
C PRO A 119 -2.50 15.21 1.37
N ASP A 120 -3.06 14.36 0.52
CA ASP A 120 -3.82 14.81 -0.64
C ASP A 120 -5.08 15.57 -0.15
N ILE A 121 -5.05 16.90 -0.17
CA ILE A 121 -6.21 17.73 0.16
C ILE A 121 -7.05 17.90 -1.11
N HIS A 122 -8.09 17.08 -1.25
CA HIS A 122 -9.08 17.24 -2.31
C HIS A 122 -10.33 17.94 -1.76
N SER A 123 -10.70 19.08 -2.35
CA SER A 123 -11.98 19.74 -2.10
C SER A 123 -12.77 19.76 -3.40
N PHE A 124 -14.00 19.26 -3.37
CA PHE A 124 -14.90 19.21 -4.53
C PHE A 124 -16.29 19.66 -4.09
N VAL A 125 -16.84 20.66 -4.78
CA VAL A 125 -18.22 21.12 -4.58
C VAL A 125 -19.07 20.52 -5.67
N TYR A 126 -19.90 19.55 -5.31
CA TYR A 126 -20.88 18.96 -6.21
C TYR A 126 -22.20 19.73 -6.14
N PRO A 127 -22.66 20.41 -7.20
CA PRO A 127 -23.97 21.04 -7.20
C PRO A 127 -25.05 19.95 -7.27
N PHE A 128 -25.84 19.82 -6.21
CA PHE A 128 -27.03 18.96 -6.17
C PHE A 128 -28.28 19.84 -6.17
N TYR A 129 -29.10 19.72 -7.21
CA TYR A 129 -30.30 20.53 -7.39
C TYR A 129 -31.52 19.82 -6.82
N LEU A 130 -32.09 20.36 -5.74
CA LEU A 130 -33.36 19.94 -5.16
C LEU A 130 -34.51 20.76 -5.76
N MET A 131 -34.79 20.60 -7.05
CA MET A 131 -36.05 21.10 -7.60
C MET A 131 -37.03 19.93 -7.67
N SER A 132 -37.93 19.86 -6.69
CA SER A 132 -39.26 19.29 -6.92
C SER A 132 -39.93 20.24 -7.91
N GLY A 133 -40.19 19.79 -9.14
CA GLY A 133 -41.00 20.56 -10.08
C GLY A 133 -42.33 20.91 -9.40
N GLY A 134 -42.48 22.17 -9.03
CA GLY A 134 -43.75 22.75 -8.61
C GLY A 134 -44.40 23.38 -9.81
N GLU A 135 -45.32 22.64 -10.42
CA GLU A 135 -46.66 23.00 -10.93
C GLU A 135 -47.18 21.91 -11.87
#